data_AF-D6SNC9-F1
#
_entry.id   AF-D6SNC9-F1
#
_cell.length_a   1.000
_cell.length_b   1.000
_cell.length_c   1.000
_cell.angle_alpha   90.00
_cell.angle_beta   90.00
_cell.angle_gamma   90.00
#
_symmetry.space_group_name_H-M   'P 1'
#
loop_
_entity.id
_entity.type
_entity.pdbx_description
1 polymer ?
#
loop_
_entity_poly.entity_id
_entity_poly.type
_entity_poly.pdbx_seq_one_letter_code
_entity_poly.pdbx_strand_id
1 'polypeptide(L)'
;MSYDLEQELCLHNVAGCPLRLPGGEVLGYIEGVKRHKGGCEVWEVRTEENRVIMFPIYEDIVVECSPDEYVTVDPPRDLLDMYKEGKHPENPCQAVCRFDKKGRQEAREKSHVQEGAKRKAA
;
A
#
# COMPACT_ATOMS: atom_id res chain seq x y z
N MET A 1 -4.66 -24.64 11.05
CA MET A 1 -3.99 -23.32 11.07
C MET A 1 -3.94 -22.85 9.64
N SER A 2 -4.87 -21.98 9.25
CA SER A 2 -5.01 -21.42 7.90
C SER A 2 -5.24 -19.92 8.03
N TYR A 3 -4.18 -19.17 8.33
CA TYR A 3 -4.26 -17.71 8.46
C TYR A 3 -4.02 -17.00 7.11
N ASP A 4 -3.58 -17.72 6.07
CA ASP A 4 -3.38 -17.15 4.73
C ASP A 4 -4.69 -16.83 3.99
N LEU A 5 -5.72 -17.66 4.16
CA LEU A 5 -7.00 -17.49 3.43
C LEU A 5 -7.76 -16.23 3.84
N GLU A 6 -7.65 -15.79 5.11
CA GLU A 6 -8.37 -14.60 5.58
C GLU A 6 -7.76 -13.31 5.01
N GLN A 7 -6.45 -13.24 4.79
CA GLN A 7 -5.81 -12.09 4.15
C GLN A 7 -6.13 -12.00 2.65
N GLU A 8 -6.17 -13.14 1.95
CA GLU A 8 -6.59 -13.20 0.53
C GLU A 8 -8.09 -12.85 0.33
N LEU A 9 -8.94 -13.15 1.32
CA LEU A 9 -10.37 -12.82 1.29
C LEU A 9 -10.65 -11.34 1.57
N CYS A 10 -9.83 -10.67 2.38
CA CYS A 10 -10.00 -9.26 2.73
C CYS A 10 -9.95 -8.34 1.51
N LEU A 11 -9.01 -8.57 0.57
CA LEU A 11 -8.80 -7.76 -0.64
C LEU A 11 -10.00 -7.76 -1.61
N HIS A 12 -10.85 -8.78 -1.57
CA HIS A 12 -12.01 -8.88 -2.47
C HIS A 12 -13.25 -8.10 -1.98
N ASN A 13 -13.31 -7.73 -0.69
CA ASN A 13 -14.48 -7.09 -0.08
C ASN A 13 -14.22 -5.65 0.39
N VAL A 14 -13.12 -5.02 -0.03
CA VAL A 14 -12.79 -3.64 0.37
C VAL A 14 -13.60 -2.58 -0.38
N ALA A 15 -14.37 -2.95 -1.42
CA ALA A 15 -15.20 -2.00 -2.15
C ALA A 15 -16.24 -1.37 -1.21
N GLY A 16 -16.32 -0.05 -1.19
CA GLY A 16 -17.11 0.75 -0.26
C GLY A 16 -16.37 1.15 1.02
N CYS A 17 -15.21 0.53 1.31
CA CYS A 17 -14.45 0.88 2.51
C CYS A 17 -13.68 2.20 2.32
N PRO A 18 -13.57 3.03 3.38
CA PRO A 18 -12.67 4.16 3.40
C PRO A 18 -11.21 3.69 3.43
N LEU A 19 -10.40 4.25 2.54
CA LEU A 19 -8.95 4.11 2.53
C LEU A 19 -8.32 5.20 3.41
N ARG A 20 -7.54 4.80 4.41
CA ARG A 20 -6.96 5.67 5.43
C ARG A 20 -5.44 5.63 5.42
N LEU A 21 -4.82 6.72 5.83
CA LEU A 21 -3.39 6.79 6.18
C LEU A 21 -3.18 6.41 7.64
N PRO A 22 -1.95 6.11 8.10
CA PRO A 22 -1.67 5.75 9.49
C PRO A 22 -2.00 6.86 10.51
N GLY A 23 -2.20 8.10 10.04
CA GLY A 23 -2.68 9.22 10.84
C GLY A 23 -4.21 9.32 10.98
N GLY A 24 -4.97 8.40 10.37
CA GLY A 24 -6.43 8.42 10.34
C GLY A 24 -7.04 9.32 9.25
N GLU A 25 -6.21 10.02 8.46
CA GLU A 25 -6.65 10.80 7.30
C GLU A 25 -7.27 9.86 6.25
N VAL A 26 -8.48 10.19 5.79
CA VAL A 26 -9.17 9.42 4.74
C VAL A 26 -8.74 9.96 3.38
N LEU A 27 -8.13 9.11 2.55
CA LEU A 27 -7.80 9.44 1.16
C LEU A 27 -9.02 9.42 0.26
N GLY A 28 -9.98 8.56 0.57
CA GLY A 28 -11.20 8.39 -0.19
C GLY A 28 -11.87 7.04 0.07
N TYR A 29 -12.82 6.69 -0.76
CA TYR A 29 -13.57 5.43 -0.69
C TYR A 29 -13.20 4.53 -1.86
N ILE A 30 -12.96 3.26 -1.58
CA ILE A 30 -12.61 2.30 -2.61
C ILE A 30 -13.87 1.98 -3.43
N GLU A 31 -13.84 2.23 -4.73
CA GLU A 31 -14.96 1.94 -5.63
C GLU A 31 -14.83 0.56 -6.29
N GLY A 32 -13.60 0.09 -6.45
CA GLY A 32 -13.34 -1.16 -7.15
C GLY A 32 -11.88 -1.55 -7.10
N VAL A 33 -11.64 -2.81 -7.46
CA VAL A 33 -10.33 -3.43 -7.49
C VAL A 33 -10.08 -3.94 -8.90
N LYS A 34 -8.92 -3.62 -9.46
CA LYS A 34 -8.51 -4.01 -10.81
C LYS A 34 -7.13 -4.63 -10.79
N ARG A 35 -6.96 -5.72 -11.55
CA ARG A 35 -5.63 -6.25 -11.87
C ARG A 35 -5.07 -5.51 -13.07
N HIS A 36 -3.96 -4.82 -12.89
CA HIS A 36 -3.25 -4.16 -14.00
C HIS A 36 -2.43 -5.19 -14.79
N LYS A 37 -2.15 -4.90 -16.08
CA LYS A 37 -1.46 -5.84 -17.00
C LYS A 37 -0.06 -6.30 -16.54
N GLY A 38 0.53 -5.62 -15.55
CA GLY A 38 1.80 -5.99 -14.91
C GLY A 38 1.67 -6.88 -13.69
N GLY A 39 0.48 -7.41 -13.38
CA GLY A 39 0.23 -8.31 -12.25
C GLY A 39 0.02 -7.61 -10.92
N CYS A 40 0.18 -6.28 -10.84
CA CYS A 40 -0.12 -5.53 -9.64
C CYS A 40 -1.62 -5.27 -9.49
N GLU A 41 -2.07 -5.24 -8.25
CA GLU A 41 -3.42 -4.83 -7.89
C GLU A 41 -3.51 -3.31 -7.80
N VAL A 42 -4.58 -2.75 -8.34
CA VAL A 42 -4.84 -1.31 -8.35
C VAL A 42 -6.27 -1.09 -7.87
N TRP A 43 -6.41 -0.30 -6.83
CA TRP A 43 -7.69 0.10 -6.28
C TRP A 43 -8.13 1.43 -6.89
N GLU A 44 -9.38 1.48 -7.30
CA GLU A 44 -10.04 2.72 -7.69
C GLU A 44 -10.54 3.39 -6.43
N VAL A 45 -10.01 4.58 -6.11
CA VAL A 45 -10.36 5.29 -4.88
C VAL A 45 -10.97 6.63 -5.26
N ARG A 46 -12.20 6.88 -4.81
CA ARG A 46 -12.86 8.16 -4.96
C ARG A 46 -12.55 9.07 -3.78
N THR A 47 -11.81 10.13 -4.06
CA THR A 47 -11.45 11.18 -3.10
C THR A 47 -12.66 12.05 -2.73
N GLU A 48 -12.56 12.82 -1.64
CA GLU A 48 -13.59 13.78 -1.24
C GLU A 48 -13.87 14.86 -2.30
N GLU A 49 -12.87 15.19 -3.13
CA GLU A 49 -13.01 16.11 -4.27
C GLU A 49 -13.73 15.47 -5.47
N ASN A 50 -14.33 14.29 -5.29
CA ASN A 50 -15.01 13.49 -6.32
C ASN A 50 -14.09 13.12 -7.52
N ARG A 51 -12.78 13.02 -7.27
CA ARG A 51 -11.79 12.51 -8.24
C ARG A 51 -11.53 11.04 -7.99
N VAL A 52 -11.41 10.27 -9.06
CA VAL A 52 -11.04 8.85 -8.99
C VAL A 52 -9.53 8.73 -9.20
N ILE A 53 -8.85 8.13 -8.22
CA ILE A 53 -7.42 7.83 -8.29
C ILE A 53 -7.22 6.32 -8.44
N MET A 54 -6.23 5.95 -9.24
CA MET A 54 -5.80 4.56 -9.43
C MET A 54 -4.65 4.26 -8.46
N PHE A 55 -4.96 3.74 -7.29
CA PHE A 55 -4.02 3.55 -6.20
C PHE A 55 -3.42 2.13 -6.22
N PRO A 56 -2.11 1.97 -6.45
CA PRO A 56 -1.51 0.65 -6.52
C PRO A 56 -1.31 0.05 -5.12
N ILE A 57 -1.64 -1.22 -4.97
CA ILE A 57 -1.63 -1.94 -3.70
C ILE A 57 -0.65 -3.11 -3.76
N TYR A 58 0.10 -3.28 -2.67
CA TYR A 58 1.00 -4.41 -2.44
C TYR A 58 1.08 -4.66 -0.93
N GLU A 59 1.47 -5.89 -0.55
CA GLU A 59 1.40 -6.37 0.84
C GLU A 59 2.06 -5.42 1.84
N ASP A 60 3.22 -4.84 1.52
CA ASP A 60 3.97 -3.98 2.43
C ASP A 60 3.34 -2.60 2.71
N ILE A 61 2.38 -2.12 1.89
CA ILE A 61 1.71 -0.83 2.19
C ILE A 61 0.46 -1.00 3.02
N VAL A 62 -0.13 -2.19 3.05
CA VAL A 62 -1.35 -2.43 3.81
C VAL A 62 -0.93 -2.62 5.26
N VAL A 63 -1.18 -1.60 6.09
CA VAL A 63 -0.84 -1.63 7.51
C VAL A 63 -1.91 -2.39 8.29
N GLU A 64 -3.17 -2.15 7.93
CA GLU A 64 -4.33 -2.72 8.61
C GLU A 64 -5.47 -2.86 7.63
N CYS A 65 -6.22 -3.95 7.73
CA CYS A 65 -7.42 -4.17 6.94
C CYS A 65 -8.51 -4.67 7.88
N SER A 66 -9.56 -3.87 8.05
CA SER A 66 -10.79 -4.25 8.73
C SER A 66 -11.87 -4.44 7.65
N PRO A 67 -12.26 -5.69 7.32
CA PRO A 67 -13.30 -5.95 6.33
C PRO A 67 -14.56 -5.14 6.62
N ASP A 68 -15.15 -4.55 5.58
CA ASP A 68 -16.39 -3.76 5.65
C ASP A 68 -16.32 -2.47 6.50
N GLU A 69 -15.19 -2.15 7.14
CA GLU A 69 -15.03 -0.93 7.96
C GLU A 69 -14.01 0.06 7.40
N TYR A 70 -12.78 -0.36 7.12
CA TYR A 70 -11.70 0.49 6.60
C TYR A 70 -10.46 -0.31 6.18
N VAL A 71 -9.65 0.32 5.34
CA VAL A 71 -8.28 -0.14 5.08
C VAL A 71 -7.31 0.98 5.40
N THR A 72 -6.26 0.68 6.17
CA THR A 72 -5.16 1.61 6.44
C THR A 72 -3.96 1.24 5.58
N VAL A 73 -3.46 2.20 4.80
CA VAL A 73 -2.28 2.05 3.96
C VAL A 73 -1.20 3.09 4.30
N ASP A 74 0.07 2.70 4.22
CA ASP A 74 1.23 3.57 4.37
C ASP A 74 2.02 3.67 3.06
N PRO A 75 1.51 4.43 2.07
CA PRO A 75 2.22 4.60 0.80
C PRO A 75 3.46 5.49 0.97
N PRO A 76 4.46 5.34 0.09
CA PRO A 76 5.55 6.29 -0.02
C PRO A 76 5.04 7.73 -0.21
N ARG A 77 5.63 8.70 0.49
CA ARG A 77 5.26 10.13 0.39
C ARG A 77 5.23 10.64 -1.05
N ASP A 78 6.26 10.30 -1.83
CA ASP A 78 6.36 10.70 -3.24
C ASP A 78 5.15 10.23 -4.06
N LEU A 79 4.61 9.04 -3.78
CA LEU A 79 3.43 8.50 -4.45
C LEU A 79 2.17 9.28 -4.03
N LEU A 80 2.03 9.58 -2.74
CA LEU A 80 0.92 10.37 -2.22
C LEU A 80 0.91 11.79 -2.78
N ASP A 81 2.07 12.45 -2.82
CA ASP A 81 2.22 13.81 -3.34
C ASP A 81 1.83 13.88 -4.82
N MET A 82 2.18 12.87 -5.63
CA MET A 82 1.73 12.78 -7.02
C MET A 82 0.20 12.75 -7.14
N TYR A 83 -0.50 11.97 -6.31
CA TYR A 83 -1.97 11.92 -6.35
C TYR A 83 -2.60 13.23 -5.87
N LYS A 84 -2.00 13.92 -4.88
CA LYS A 84 -2.43 15.24 -4.41
C LYS A 84 -2.32 16.31 -5.52
N GLU A 85 -1.32 16.18 -6.39
CA GLU A 85 -1.17 17.01 -7.58
C GLU A 85 -2.11 16.61 -8.74
N GLY A 86 -2.98 15.60 -8.56
CA GLY A 86 -3.86 15.06 -9.61
C GLY A 86 -3.11 14.30 -10.71
N LYS A 87 -1.87 13.87 -10.44
CA LYS A 87 -1.08 13.06 -11.37
C LYS A 87 -1.28 11.59 -11.07
N HIS A 88 -1.13 10.76 -12.10
CA HIS A 88 -1.18 9.32 -11.98
C HIS A 88 0.06 8.70 -12.64
N PRO A 89 0.63 7.64 -12.05
CA PRO A 89 1.71 6.92 -12.72
C PRO A 89 1.20 6.31 -14.03
N GLU A 90 1.90 6.55 -15.14
CA GLU A 90 1.58 5.94 -16.45
C GLU A 90 1.58 4.40 -16.39
N ASN A 91 2.35 3.83 -15.47
CA ASN A 91 2.35 2.40 -15.16
C ASN A 91 2.33 2.20 -13.64
N PRO A 92 1.16 1.88 -13.04
CA PRO A 92 1.01 1.66 -11.60
C PRO A 92 1.97 0.59 -11.07
N CYS A 93 2.21 -0.48 -11.85
CA CYS A 93 3.11 -1.56 -11.45
C CYS A 93 4.57 -1.12 -11.43
N GLN A 94 4.96 -0.16 -12.28
CA GLN A 94 6.33 0.37 -12.31
C GLN A 94 6.59 1.35 -11.15
N ALA A 95 5.57 2.12 -10.75
CA ALA A 95 5.65 2.95 -9.55
C ALA A 95 5.95 2.06 -8.33
N VAL A 96 5.16 0.99 -8.14
CA VAL A 96 5.39 0.00 -7.07
C VAL A 96 6.75 -0.68 -7.19
N CYS A 97 7.16 -1.16 -8.37
CA CYS A 97 8.43 -1.88 -8.53
C CYS A 97 9.66 -1.00 -8.25
N ARG A 98 9.59 0.32 -8.53
CA ARG A 98 10.65 1.26 -8.18
C ARG A 98 10.76 1.44 -6.66
N PHE A 99 9.62 1.51 -5.96
CA PHE A 99 9.59 1.61 -4.51
C PHE A 99 9.96 0.30 -3.82
N ASP A 100 9.53 -0.85 -4.33
CA ASP A 100 9.90 -2.19 -3.85
C ASP A 100 11.41 -2.47 -4.01
N LYS A 101 12.05 -2.06 -5.12
CA LYS A 101 13.52 -2.15 -5.24
C LYS A 101 14.25 -1.28 -4.21
N LYS A 102 13.77 -0.06 -3.98
CA LYS A 102 14.36 0.87 -2.99
C LYS A 102 14.10 0.37 -1.56
N GLY A 103 12.89 -0.09 -1.25
CA GLY A 103 12.48 -0.67 0.02
C GLY A 103 13.25 -1.96 0.33
N ARG A 104 13.42 -2.87 -0.64
CA ARG A 104 14.28 -4.05 -0.47
C ARG A 104 15.74 -3.68 -0.27
N GLN A 105 16.26 -2.66 -0.93
CA GLN A 105 17.64 -2.21 -0.75
C GLN A 105 17.84 -1.56 0.63
N GLU A 106 16.93 -0.68 1.05
CA GLU A 106 16.96 0.00 2.35
C GLU A 106 16.67 -0.95 3.52
N ALA A 107 15.78 -1.94 3.36
CA ALA A 107 15.55 -3.00 4.35
C ALA A 107 16.77 -3.92 4.48
N ARG A 108 17.46 -4.20 3.37
CA ARG A 108 18.71 -4.97 3.37
C ARG A 108 19.86 -4.20 4.01
N GLU A 109 19.93 -2.88 3.82
CA GLU A 109 20.87 -1.99 4.51
C GLU A 109 20.55 -1.87 6.01
N LYS A 110 19.27 -1.73 6.40
CA LYS A 110 18.85 -1.67 7.81
C LYS A 110 19.05 -3.00 8.56
N SER A 111 18.87 -4.14 7.87
CA SER A 111 19.13 -5.47 8.44
C SER A 111 20.62 -5.68 8.74
N HIS A 112 21.52 -5.08 7.97
CA HIS A 112 22.96 -5.15 8.21
C HIS A 112 23.44 -4.29 9.39
N VAL A 113 22.61 -3.36 9.90
CA VAL A 113 22.97 -2.49 11.03
C VAL A 113 22.56 -3.09 12.38
N GLN A 114 21.64 -4.05 12.44
CA GLN A 114 21.22 -4.67 13.72
C GLN A 114 22.04 -5.88 14.17
N GLU A 115 22.85 -6.50 13.30
CA GLU A 115 23.72 -7.63 13.70
C GLU A 115 25.07 -7.23 14.33
N GLY A 116 25.34 -5.92 14.48
CA GLY A 116 26.57 -5.43 15.12
C GLY A 116 26.54 -5.33 16.65
N ALA A 117 25.36 -5.36 17.29
CA ALA A 117 25.21 -4.98 18.69
C ALA A 117 25.15 -6.15 19.70
N LYS A 118 25.26 -7.41 19.27
CA LYS A 118 25.18 -8.59 20.18
C LYS A 118 26.47 -9.39 20.36
N ARG A 119 27.63 -8.90 19.89
CA ARG A 119 28.93 -9.56 20.11
C ARG A 119 29.93 -8.69 20.89
N LYS A 120 29.57 -8.17 22.06
CA LYS A 120 30.53 -7.72 23.09
C LYS A 120 29.90 -7.78 24.49
N ALA A 121 29.67 -8.98 25.00
CA ALA A 121 29.53 -9.26 26.42
C ALA A 121 29.53 -10.78 26.64
N ALA A 122 30.69 -11.40 26.51
CA ALA A 122 31.04 -12.67 27.14
C ALA A 122 32.56 -12.76 27.18
#